data_AF-A0A971TNF3-F1
#
_entry.id   AF-A0A971TNF3-F1
#
_cell.length_a   1.000
_cell.length_b   1.000
_cell.length_c   1.000
_cell.angle_alpha   90.00
_cell.angle_beta   90.00
_cell.angle_gamma   90.00
#
_symmetry.space_group_name_H-M   'P 1'
#
loop_
_entity.id
_entity.type
_entity.pdbx_description
1 polymer ?
#
loop_
_entity_poly.entity_id
_entity_poly.type
_entity_poly.pdbx_seq_one_letter_code
_entity_poly.pdbx_strand_id
1 'polypeptide(L)'
;MEDRVLSRDRRCNLLFGVRDRISGVPIRRGRSQLVDGRVQAWGTNSNKLPWSWQRIPPILSRSLLFVCWAALCPAIAAVHAGSLTDRPPPGPHHRLTAEDHASCPSSRTGQPIVGTTYFYWYDVYTGEHITDPDGTSALTRRPPADAMADLSYRSVGWHERQLLDVAAAGIDFVMPVYWGLPGEYEAWSFVGLRALVQAHERMTAARASNAAAPRPPAIGMFYDTSTLRHHGRDTKEAIDLTTDEGRAWFYVTIRDFWSLIPPNQWARVDGRPIVFLYAASFAAAVDEELFTDLRARFQAEFGTDLFLVHHMDWPGRADAWYFWGGATGLKIGRHVAALGPGYDESAVQGRRPPLIVGRQRGAFYDRQWESLLRIAPVCRPWIVHVETWNEWHEGTDIARSHDANDLYMRATAKYADAFRAGARLDPQGSFVNASRVTWSGRRVGGLHLRESGGDGRWHRTVVDDSPAVSSIEGARPEWGRYLYFDVDDSYVFGDVGLTAEVTVVYRDDGGCGRFWIEYDSSDPESGALAGAFRSSPAVTVGQTGTWRSITRQLPDALLSNRCNGADLRLAIDGDRRQLTVRELVVRRLPGRGINE
;
A
#
# COMPACT_ATOMS: atom_id res chain seq x y z
N MET A 1 11.85 -4.87 -33.91
CA MET A 1 10.46 -5.07 -34.39
C MET A 1 9.58 -5.57 -33.22
N GLU A 2 9.54 -4.85 -32.10
CA GLU A 2 9.07 -5.40 -30.81
C GLU A 2 7.90 -4.62 -30.16
N ASP A 3 7.59 -3.42 -30.65
CA ASP A 3 6.79 -2.40 -29.94
C ASP A 3 5.26 -2.59 -29.99
N ARG A 4 4.76 -3.84 -29.86
CA ARG A 4 3.32 -4.15 -29.95
C ARG A 4 2.72 -5.07 -28.89
N VAL A 5 3.49 -5.55 -27.90
CA VAL A 5 2.95 -6.39 -26.80
C VAL A 5 2.66 -5.59 -25.52
N LEU A 6 3.43 -4.54 -25.23
CA LEU A 6 3.42 -3.83 -23.94
C LEU A 6 2.18 -2.94 -23.66
N SER A 7 1.21 -2.84 -24.56
CA SER A 7 0.15 -1.82 -24.50
C SER A 7 -1.21 -2.28 -23.94
N ARG A 8 -1.34 -3.54 -23.45
CA ARG A 8 -2.67 -4.09 -23.07
C ARG A 8 -2.88 -4.55 -21.62
N ASP A 9 -1.84 -4.93 -20.87
CA ASP A 9 -2.00 -5.54 -19.54
C ASP A 9 -1.86 -4.59 -18.33
N ARG A 10 -1.87 -3.25 -18.52
CA ARG A 10 -1.83 -2.25 -17.41
C ARG A 10 -3.13 -2.18 -16.57
N ARG A 11 -3.84 -3.30 -16.30
CA ARG A 11 -5.13 -3.34 -15.55
C ARG A 11 -5.35 -4.57 -14.64
N CYS A 12 -4.29 -5.18 -14.10
CA CYS A 12 -4.41 -6.14 -12.99
C CYS A 12 -4.73 -5.43 -11.66
N ASN A 13 -5.94 -4.85 -11.54
CA ASN A 13 -6.42 -4.27 -10.29
C ASN A 13 -6.65 -5.38 -9.25
N LEU A 14 -5.74 -5.52 -8.30
CA LEU A 14 -6.01 -6.21 -7.04
C LEU A 14 -7.11 -5.45 -6.27
N LEU A 15 -8.04 -6.21 -5.67
CA LEU A 15 -9.25 -5.69 -5.04
C LEU A 15 -8.99 -5.15 -3.63
N PHE A 16 -8.50 -3.92 -3.53
CA PHE A 16 -8.56 -3.11 -2.30
C PHE A 16 -9.57 -1.97 -2.49
N GLY A 17 -10.81 -2.23 -2.09
CA GLY A 17 -11.97 -1.37 -2.36
C GLY A 17 -12.15 -0.24 -1.36
N VAL A 18 -11.18 0.69 -1.27
CA VAL A 18 -11.36 1.94 -0.51
C VAL A 18 -12.53 2.73 -1.12
N ARG A 19 -13.62 2.84 -0.36
CA ARG A 19 -14.90 3.43 -0.78
C ARG A 19 -15.40 4.42 0.26
N ASP A 20 -14.53 5.34 0.63
CA ASP A 20 -14.81 6.27 1.71
C ASP A 20 -15.94 7.23 1.33
N ARG A 21 -16.96 7.26 2.19
CA ARG A 21 -18.08 8.20 2.16
C ARG A 21 -18.13 8.99 3.46
N ILE A 22 -17.02 9.66 3.77
CA ILE A 22 -16.97 10.62 4.88
C ILE A 22 -17.30 12.01 4.30
N SER A 23 -18.60 12.30 4.22
CA SER A 23 -19.11 13.62 3.80
C SER A 23 -20.43 13.94 4.53
N GLY A 24 -20.32 14.52 5.73
CA GLY A 24 -21.44 14.76 6.63
C GLY A 24 -22.34 15.94 6.23
N VAL A 25 -23.27 15.74 5.28
CA VAL A 25 -24.32 16.74 4.96
C VAL A 25 -25.70 16.07 4.87
N PRO A 26 -26.69 16.42 5.73
CA PRO A 26 -27.95 15.69 5.84
C PRO A 26 -29.01 16.13 4.83
N ILE A 27 -29.05 15.49 3.65
CA ILE A 27 -30.14 15.69 2.68
C ILE A 27 -31.38 14.89 3.10
N ARG A 28 -32.37 15.57 3.70
CA ARG A 28 -33.72 15.01 3.91
C ARG A 28 -34.37 14.63 2.57
N ARG A 29 -34.75 13.35 2.40
CA ARG A 29 -35.81 12.93 1.46
C ARG A 29 -36.78 12.00 2.17
N GLY A 30 -38.07 12.31 2.10
CA GLY A 30 -39.13 11.49 2.69
C GLY A 30 -39.39 10.22 1.89
N ARG A 31 -39.81 9.15 2.57
CA ARG A 31 -40.45 7.98 1.95
C ARG A 31 -41.95 8.22 1.81
N SER A 32 -42.56 7.62 0.79
CA SER A 32 -44.02 7.52 0.65
C SER A 32 -44.40 6.18 0.00
N GLN A 33 -45.56 5.65 0.41
CA GLN A 33 -46.23 4.43 -0.11
C GLN A 33 -45.54 3.10 0.31
N LEU A 34 -46.16 2.21 1.10
CA LEU A 34 -47.36 1.35 0.90
C LEU A 34 -47.01 0.06 0.10
N VAL A 35 -47.58 -1.13 0.33
CA VAL A 35 -48.91 -1.53 0.85
C VAL A 35 -48.86 -2.82 1.74
N ASP A 36 -49.83 -2.94 2.67
CA ASP A 36 -50.35 -4.13 3.41
C ASP A 36 -49.50 -5.10 4.27
N GLY A 37 -50.16 -5.64 5.32
CA GLY A 37 -49.67 -6.69 6.23
C GLY A 37 -50.33 -6.66 7.62
N ARG A 38 -51.58 -7.15 7.75
CA ARG A 38 -52.38 -7.07 9.00
C ARG A 38 -52.00 -8.11 10.06
N VAL A 39 -52.12 -7.75 11.36
CA VAL A 39 -52.76 -8.54 12.45
C VAL A 39 -52.95 -7.61 13.70
N GLN A 40 -53.67 -8.05 14.74
CA GLN A 40 -54.45 -7.19 15.65
C GLN A 40 -54.01 -7.10 17.14
N ALA A 41 -54.19 -5.90 17.69
CA ALA A 41 -54.77 -5.58 19.03
C ALA A 41 -53.98 -5.81 20.35
N TRP A 42 -54.56 -5.21 21.40
CA TRP A 42 -54.16 -5.15 22.83
C TRP A 42 -52.93 -4.28 23.17
N GLY A 43 -52.97 -3.33 24.12
CA GLY A 43 -54.14 -2.81 24.86
C GLY A 43 -53.83 -1.71 25.90
N THR A 44 -54.64 -0.63 25.88
CA THR A 44 -55.03 0.28 27.00
C THR A 44 -54.00 1.12 27.81
N ASN A 45 -54.42 2.36 28.08
CA ASN A 45 -54.08 3.25 29.21
C ASN A 45 -52.69 3.93 29.31
N SER A 46 -52.56 5.17 29.81
CA SER A 46 -53.54 6.27 29.99
C SER A 46 -52.84 7.60 30.38
N ASN A 47 -53.50 8.76 30.19
CA ASN A 47 -53.35 10.01 31.00
C ASN A 47 -51.95 10.71 31.01
N LYS A 48 -51.77 12.02 30.72
CA LYS A 48 -52.66 13.19 30.86
C LYS A 48 -52.23 14.38 29.98
N LEU A 49 -53.19 15.22 29.61
CA LEU A 49 -53.07 16.64 29.22
C LEU A 49 -53.65 17.51 30.39
N PRO A 50 -53.67 18.86 30.37
CA PRO A 50 -53.34 19.82 29.30
C PRO A 50 -52.18 20.79 29.73
N TRP A 51 -51.91 21.96 29.14
CA TRP A 51 -52.77 23.16 28.97
C TRP A 51 -52.76 23.74 27.55
N SER A 52 -53.78 24.53 27.23
CA SER A 52 -54.03 25.13 25.91
C SER A 52 -54.03 26.66 25.94
N TRP A 53 -53.77 27.28 24.78
CA TRP A 53 -54.59 28.38 24.27
C TRP A 53 -54.68 28.29 22.74
N GLN A 54 -55.66 28.97 22.14
CA GLN A 54 -56.11 28.75 20.76
C GLN A 54 -56.14 30.05 19.94
N ARG A 55 -55.83 29.95 18.62
CA ARG A 55 -56.58 30.45 17.43
C ARG A 55 -56.99 31.95 17.35
N ILE A 56 -57.13 32.63 16.20
CA ILE A 56 -57.21 32.25 14.77
C ILE A 56 -56.86 33.48 13.86
N PRO A 57 -56.49 33.34 12.55
CA PRO A 57 -56.27 34.44 11.58
C PRO A 57 -57.59 34.72 10.77
N PRO A 58 -57.75 35.04 9.45
CA PRO A 58 -56.87 35.19 8.25
C PRO A 58 -56.47 36.69 7.99
N ILE A 59 -56.38 37.36 6.80
CA ILE A 59 -56.71 37.12 5.36
C ILE A 59 -55.81 38.00 4.42
N LEU A 60 -55.93 37.77 3.09
CA LEU A 60 -55.49 38.55 1.90
C LEU A 60 -54.00 38.43 1.44
N SER A 61 -53.68 38.40 0.13
CA SER A 61 -54.15 37.46 -0.94
C SER A 61 -53.37 37.59 -2.27
N ARG A 62 -52.77 36.46 -2.74
CA ARG A 62 -52.57 36.00 -4.14
C ARG A 62 -51.80 36.85 -5.19
N SER A 63 -51.23 36.12 -6.16
CA SER A 63 -50.86 36.52 -7.55
C SER A 63 -49.56 37.33 -7.76
N LEU A 64 -48.84 37.24 -8.90
CA LEU A 64 -48.60 36.15 -9.88
C LEU A 64 -47.36 36.51 -10.76
N LEU A 65 -46.79 35.51 -11.45
CA LEU A 65 -45.61 35.48 -12.36
C LEU A 65 -45.09 36.74 -13.12
N PHE A 66 -43.74 36.76 -13.27
CA PHE A 66 -42.92 37.16 -14.45
C PHE A 66 -43.04 38.56 -15.11
N VAL A 67 -41.88 39.18 -15.37
CA VAL A 67 -41.27 39.32 -16.72
C VAL A 67 -39.75 39.52 -16.55
N CYS A 68 -38.94 38.96 -17.45
CA CYS A 68 -37.49 39.22 -17.50
C CYS A 68 -37.19 40.42 -18.41
N TRP A 69 -36.23 41.27 -18.01
CA TRP A 69 -35.46 42.11 -18.94
C TRP A 69 -33.97 41.89 -18.67
N ALA A 70 -33.17 41.88 -19.72
CA ALA A 70 -31.76 41.51 -19.69
C ALA A 70 -30.86 42.68 -20.11
N ALA A 71 -29.54 42.44 -20.09
CA ALA A 71 -28.48 43.30 -20.62
C ALA A 71 -28.24 44.62 -19.89
N LEU A 72 -27.42 44.56 -18.83
CA LEU A 72 -26.33 45.54 -18.65
C LEU A 72 -25.21 44.91 -17.82
N CYS A 73 -24.15 44.45 -18.50
CA CYS A 73 -22.86 44.20 -17.83
C CYS A 73 -22.17 45.54 -17.58
N PRO A 74 -21.52 45.69 -16.43
CA PRO A 74 -20.11 46.04 -16.43
C PRO A 74 -19.28 44.85 -15.92
N ALA A 75 -18.06 44.71 -16.44
CA ALA A 75 -17.14 43.68 -15.98
C ALA A 75 -16.67 43.99 -14.55
N ILE A 76 -17.16 43.24 -13.56
CA ILE A 76 -16.42 43.02 -12.32
C ILE A 76 -15.40 41.94 -12.62
N ALA A 77 -14.14 42.19 -12.28
CA ALA A 77 -13.02 41.38 -12.78
C ALA A 77 -13.17 39.90 -12.41
N ALA A 78 -12.96 39.04 -13.41
CA ALA A 78 -12.44 37.71 -13.14
C ALA A 78 -11.05 37.90 -12.51
N VAL A 79 -11.01 37.89 -11.17
CA VAL A 79 -9.76 37.75 -10.43
C VAL A 79 -9.08 36.52 -11.00
N HIS A 80 -7.96 36.72 -11.69
CA HIS A 80 -7.09 35.63 -12.04
C HIS A 80 -6.58 35.09 -10.71
N ALA A 81 -7.18 34.00 -10.23
CA ALA A 81 -6.52 33.15 -9.28
C ALA A 81 -5.19 32.76 -9.93
N GLY A 82 -4.08 33.22 -9.35
CA GLY A 82 -2.75 32.89 -9.85
C GLY A 82 -2.58 31.37 -9.93
N SER A 83 -1.58 30.93 -10.70
CA SER A 83 -1.23 29.51 -10.76
C SER A 83 -1.07 28.96 -9.34
N LEU A 84 -1.36 27.67 -9.16
CA LEU A 84 -1.14 27.00 -7.86
C LEU A 84 0.30 27.22 -7.35
N THR A 85 1.26 27.33 -8.27
CA THR A 85 2.68 27.65 -7.98
C THR A 85 2.91 29.05 -7.43
N ASP A 86 2.07 30.02 -7.79
CA ASP A 86 2.25 31.44 -7.45
C ASP A 86 1.83 31.74 -6.00
N ARG A 87 1.09 30.81 -5.38
CA ARG A 87 0.75 30.84 -3.96
C ARG A 87 2.02 30.60 -3.14
N PRO A 88 2.36 31.45 -2.15
CA PRO A 88 3.49 31.19 -1.27
C PRO A 88 3.28 29.88 -0.50
N PRO A 89 4.35 29.11 -0.23
CA PRO A 89 4.24 27.89 0.58
C PRO A 89 3.87 28.22 2.04
N PRO A 90 3.24 27.29 2.77
CA PRO A 90 2.73 27.51 4.13
C PRO A 90 3.80 27.52 5.23
N GLY A 91 5.06 27.20 4.90
CA GLY A 91 6.19 27.21 5.83
C GLY A 91 7.44 27.92 5.26
N PRO A 92 8.41 28.25 6.11
CA PRO A 92 9.54 29.11 5.73
C PRO A 92 10.61 28.40 4.90
N HIS A 93 10.72 27.07 4.94
CA HIS A 93 11.86 26.30 4.42
C HIS A 93 11.78 26.05 2.90
N HIS A 94 11.80 27.13 2.12
CA HIS A 94 11.74 27.13 0.65
C HIS A 94 12.78 28.10 0.07
N ARG A 95 13.07 28.00 -1.23
CA ARG A 95 14.19 28.69 -1.91
C ARG A 95 15.55 28.33 -1.31
N LEU A 96 15.71 27.06 -0.96
CA LEU A 96 16.94 26.52 -0.38
C LEU A 96 18.00 26.27 -1.46
N THR A 97 19.26 26.28 -1.04
CA THR A 97 20.44 26.02 -1.87
C THR A 97 21.09 24.68 -1.50
N ALA A 98 22.13 24.28 -2.23
CA ALA A 98 22.94 23.13 -1.86
C ALA A 98 23.71 23.33 -0.53
N GLU A 99 23.97 24.58 -0.12
CA GLU A 99 24.67 24.89 1.13
C GLU A 99 23.79 24.62 2.36
N ASP A 100 22.49 24.91 2.28
CA ASP A 100 21.50 24.60 3.33
C ASP A 100 21.40 23.09 3.65
N HIS A 101 21.86 22.22 2.73
CA HIS A 101 21.89 20.77 2.92
C HIS A 101 23.26 20.23 3.35
N ALA A 102 24.33 21.03 3.32
CA ALA A 102 25.71 20.55 3.47
C ALA A 102 26.02 19.86 4.81
N SER A 103 25.29 20.22 5.87
CA SER A 103 25.38 19.59 7.21
C SER A 103 24.15 18.77 7.59
N CYS A 104 23.23 18.49 6.66
CA CYS A 104 22.02 17.71 6.95
C CYS A 104 22.35 16.21 7.05
N PRO A 105 21.83 15.48 8.08
CA PRO A 105 22.01 14.04 8.18
C PRO A 105 21.40 13.30 6.98
N SER A 106 22.09 12.27 6.48
CA SER A 106 21.57 11.39 5.42
C SER A 106 22.08 9.97 5.59
N SER A 107 21.23 9.01 5.27
CA SER A 107 21.65 7.63 4.98
C SER A 107 22.24 7.57 3.57
N ARG A 108 22.93 6.47 3.25
CA ARG A 108 23.44 6.20 1.89
C ARG A 108 22.56 5.19 1.15
N THR A 109 22.52 5.23 -0.19
CA THR A 109 21.92 4.15 -0.98
C THR A 109 22.55 2.79 -0.60
N GLY A 110 21.70 1.78 -0.36
CA GLY A 110 22.15 0.45 0.07
C GLY A 110 22.40 0.30 1.58
N GLN A 111 22.35 1.38 2.36
CA GLN A 111 22.41 1.31 3.82
C GLN A 111 21.07 0.77 4.37
N PRO A 112 21.06 -0.32 5.17
CA PRO A 112 19.83 -0.79 5.80
C PRO A 112 19.18 0.30 6.68
N ILE A 113 17.93 0.66 6.37
CA ILE A 113 17.11 1.62 7.12
C ILE A 113 15.68 1.11 7.30
N VAL A 114 15.05 1.48 8.41
CA VAL A 114 13.66 1.14 8.74
C VAL A 114 12.83 2.41 8.87
N GLY A 115 11.74 2.50 8.10
CA GLY A 115 10.76 3.57 8.16
C GLY A 115 9.36 3.05 8.48
N THR A 116 8.48 3.93 8.96
CA THR A 116 7.08 3.58 9.24
C THR A 116 6.11 4.67 8.81
N THR A 117 4.93 4.29 8.33
CA THR A 117 3.85 5.26 8.06
C THR A 117 3.15 5.64 9.36
N TYR A 118 3.04 6.95 9.60
CA TYR A 118 2.48 7.55 10.82
C TYR A 118 1.11 8.19 10.54
N PHE A 119 0.06 7.64 11.16
CA PHE A 119 -1.33 8.02 10.93
C PHE A 119 -1.78 8.96 12.06
N TYR A 120 -1.69 10.27 11.86
CA TYR A 120 -1.88 11.25 12.94
C TYR A 120 -3.27 11.88 13.02
N TRP A 121 -4.19 11.58 12.10
CA TRP A 121 -5.50 12.24 11.91
C TRP A 121 -6.51 12.18 13.08
N TYR A 122 -6.19 11.46 14.15
CA TYR A 122 -7.04 11.31 15.32
C TYR A 122 -7.10 12.61 16.15
N ASP A 123 -8.28 12.96 16.69
CA ASP A 123 -8.43 14.08 17.63
C ASP A 123 -9.46 13.81 18.74
N VAL A 124 -8.98 13.44 19.93
CA VAL A 124 -9.84 13.14 21.09
C VAL A 124 -10.60 14.37 21.60
N TYR A 125 -10.15 15.59 21.30
CA TYR A 125 -10.84 16.81 21.73
C TYR A 125 -12.17 17.03 20.99
N THR A 126 -12.34 16.41 19.82
CA THR A 126 -13.52 16.51 18.95
C THR A 126 -14.19 15.15 18.67
N GLY A 127 -13.47 14.04 18.86
CA GLY A 127 -13.88 12.69 18.46
C GLY A 127 -13.48 12.32 17.03
N GLU A 128 -12.79 13.21 16.29
CA GLU A 128 -12.37 13.00 14.90
C GLU A 128 -11.51 11.74 14.77
N HIS A 129 -11.86 10.88 13.81
CA HIS A 129 -11.28 9.55 13.60
C HIS A 129 -11.31 8.58 14.82
N ILE A 130 -12.05 8.88 15.89
CA ILE A 130 -12.15 8.00 17.09
C ILE A 130 -13.56 7.43 17.24
N THR A 131 -14.59 8.24 16.98
CA THR A 131 -16.00 7.86 17.15
C THR A 131 -16.75 7.97 15.82
N ASP A 132 -17.49 6.91 15.48
CA ASP A 132 -18.30 6.84 14.26
C ASP A 132 -19.59 7.69 14.37
N PRO A 133 -20.25 8.05 13.25
CA PRO A 133 -21.48 8.84 13.24
C PRO A 133 -22.68 8.21 13.97
N ASP A 134 -22.63 6.93 14.32
CA ASP A 134 -23.63 6.22 15.12
C ASP A 134 -23.27 6.09 16.61
N GLY A 135 -22.12 6.63 17.03
CA GLY A 135 -21.60 6.57 18.40
C GLY A 135 -20.80 5.30 18.73
N THR A 136 -20.55 4.41 17.76
CA THR A 136 -19.60 3.31 17.93
C THR A 136 -18.15 3.79 17.80
N SER A 137 -17.17 2.94 18.11
CA SER A 137 -15.75 3.27 17.97
C SER A 137 -15.25 2.93 16.57
N ALA A 138 -14.68 3.91 15.87
CA ALA A 138 -14.07 3.71 14.56
C ALA A 138 -12.74 2.92 14.63
N LEU A 139 -12.23 2.66 15.83
CA LEU A 139 -10.95 1.99 16.09
C LEU A 139 -11.14 0.49 16.32
N THR A 140 -10.62 -0.36 15.43
CA THR A 140 -10.57 -1.83 15.62
C THR A 140 -9.57 -2.21 16.73
N ARG A 141 -8.50 -1.44 16.88
CA ARG A 141 -7.45 -1.61 17.89
C ARG A 141 -7.44 -0.41 18.83
N ARG A 142 -7.52 -0.64 20.15
CA ARG A 142 -7.58 0.47 21.14
C ARG A 142 -6.18 0.97 21.52
N PRO A 143 -5.91 2.28 21.46
CA PRO A 143 -4.74 2.89 22.10
C PRO A 143 -4.72 2.66 23.63
N PRO A 144 -3.59 2.94 24.31
CA PRO A 144 -3.49 2.89 25.77
C PRO A 144 -4.45 3.90 26.43
N ALA A 145 -5.03 3.55 27.57
CA ALA A 145 -6.05 4.38 28.23
C ALA A 145 -5.51 5.73 28.75
N ASP A 146 -4.22 5.76 29.11
CA ASP A 146 -3.46 6.96 29.47
C ASP A 146 -3.12 7.83 28.24
N ALA A 147 -2.82 7.20 27.10
CA ALA A 147 -2.59 7.90 25.84
C ALA A 147 -3.83 8.66 25.34
N MET A 148 -5.03 8.08 25.52
CA MET A 148 -6.30 8.67 25.08
C MET A 148 -6.56 10.08 25.62
N ALA A 149 -6.00 10.48 26.77
CA ALA A 149 -6.26 11.81 27.36
C ALA A 149 -5.76 13.01 26.52
N ASP A 150 -4.86 12.76 25.56
CA ASP A 150 -4.15 13.79 24.79
C ASP A 150 -3.90 13.32 23.34
N LEU A 151 -4.61 12.28 22.88
CA LEU A 151 -4.45 11.68 21.55
C LEU A 151 -5.05 12.60 20.48
N SER A 152 -4.22 13.49 19.93
CA SER A 152 -4.65 14.50 18.95
C SER A 152 -3.52 14.90 17.99
N TYR A 153 -3.82 15.07 16.69
CA TYR A 153 -2.88 15.75 15.76
C TYR A 153 -2.47 17.14 16.26
N ARG A 154 -3.34 17.80 17.03
CA ARG A 154 -3.10 19.15 17.57
C ARG A 154 -2.09 19.17 18.72
N SER A 155 -1.81 18.02 19.35
CA SER A 155 -0.96 17.93 20.54
C SER A 155 0.50 17.68 20.20
N VAL A 156 1.36 18.68 20.43
CA VAL A 156 2.82 18.53 20.40
C VAL A 156 3.29 17.47 21.41
N GLY A 157 2.63 17.38 22.57
CA GLY A 157 2.96 16.39 23.60
C GLY A 157 2.65 14.95 23.16
N TRP A 158 1.60 14.75 22.37
CA TRP A 158 1.29 13.46 21.75
C TRP A 158 2.37 13.03 20.76
N HIS A 159 2.68 13.88 19.78
CA HIS A 159 3.73 13.62 18.78
C HIS A 159 5.08 13.35 19.45
N GLU A 160 5.43 14.09 20.51
CA GLU A 160 6.66 13.89 21.28
C GLU A 160 6.73 12.49 21.92
N ARG A 161 5.61 12.01 22.49
CA ARG A 161 5.52 10.62 23.00
C ARG A 161 5.59 9.58 21.88
N GLN A 162 4.98 9.84 20.72
CA GLN A 162 5.04 8.91 19.58
C GLN A 162 6.45 8.83 18.97
N LEU A 163 7.13 9.96 18.75
CA LEU A 163 8.51 9.99 18.24
C LEU A 163 9.50 9.31 19.20
N LEU A 164 9.32 9.45 20.52
CA LEU A 164 10.09 8.71 21.53
C LEU A 164 9.89 7.19 21.43
N ASP A 165 8.64 6.73 21.26
CA ASP A 165 8.32 5.31 21.08
C ASP A 165 8.87 4.76 19.74
N VAL A 166 8.79 5.53 18.65
CA VAL A 166 9.37 5.16 17.34
C VAL A 166 10.89 4.97 17.45
N ALA A 167 11.58 5.90 18.12
CA ALA A 167 13.01 5.78 18.37
C ALA A 167 13.34 4.56 19.24
N ALA A 168 12.52 4.27 20.25
CA ALA A 168 12.67 3.07 21.10
C ALA A 168 12.36 1.75 20.34
N ALA A 169 11.55 1.80 19.28
CA ALA A 169 11.31 0.68 18.36
C ALA A 169 12.44 0.49 17.32
N GLY A 170 13.51 1.30 17.36
CA GLY A 170 14.68 1.14 16.49
C GLY A 170 14.44 1.55 15.02
N ILE A 171 13.44 2.41 14.79
CA ILE A 171 13.04 2.92 13.47
C ILE A 171 13.77 4.23 13.18
N ASP A 172 14.33 4.36 11.98
CA ASP A 172 15.18 5.48 11.56
C ASP A 172 14.36 6.71 11.12
N PHE A 173 13.16 6.51 10.54
CA PHE A 173 12.30 7.61 10.06
C PHE A 173 10.79 7.33 10.18
N VAL A 174 10.03 8.41 10.42
CA VAL A 174 8.55 8.42 10.30
C VAL A 174 8.14 9.01 8.95
N MET A 175 7.02 8.54 8.43
CA MET A 175 6.36 9.13 7.27
C MET A 175 4.92 9.51 7.64
N PRO A 176 4.67 10.73 8.16
CA PRO A 176 3.32 11.26 8.33
C PRO A 176 2.48 11.10 7.05
N VAL A 177 1.30 10.49 7.19
CA VAL A 177 0.27 10.39 6.13
C VAL A 177 -0.23 11.78 5.81
N TYR A 178 0.18 12.31 4.67
CA TYR A 178 -0.05 13.71 4.33
C TYR A 178 -1.15 13.84 3.27
N TRP A 179 -2.33 14.26 3.75
CA TRP A 179 -3.40 14.78 2.92
C TRP A 179 -3.09 16.23 2.52
N GLY A 180 -2.31 16.39 1.46
CA GLY A 180 -1.99 17.70 0.90
C GLY A 180 -3.12 18.24 0.02
N LEU A 181 -3.69 19.36 0.43
CA LEU A 181 -4.71 20.12 -0.30
C LEU A 181 -4.19 21.56 -0.51
N PRO A 182 -3.59 21.90 -1.67
CA PRO A 182 -2.98 23.19 -1.96
C PRO A 182 -3.89 24.42 -1.70
N GLY A 183 -3.65 25.10 -0.57
CA GLY A 183 -4.38 26.28 -0.11
C GLY A 183 -5.31 26.04 1.09
N GLU A 184 -5.53 24.80 1.52
CA GLU A 184 -6.34 24.46 2.71
C GLU A 184 -5.45 24.25 3.95
N TYR A 185 -4.58 25.24 4.22
CA TYR A 185 -3.49 25.16 5.20
C TYR A 185 -3.91 25.11 6.67
N GLU A 186 -5.21 25.03 6.95
CA GLU A 186 -5.80 24.82 8.28
C GLU A 186 -6.46 23.43 8.44
N ALA A 187 -6.39 22.58 7.41
CA ALA A 187 -6.81 21.18 7.50
C ALA A 187 -5.91 20.38 8.49
N TRP A 188 -6.44 19.26 9.00
CA TRP A 188 -5.80 18.45 10.05
C TRP A 188 -4.36 18.05 9.72
N SER A 189 -4.04 17.81 8.44
CA SER A 189 -2.72 17.42 7.96
C SER A 189 -1.68 18.52 8.19
N PHE A 190 -1.99 19.77 7.82
CA PHE A 190 -1.12 20.93 8.02
C PHE A 190 -0.99 21.31 9.50
N VAL A 191 -2.10 21.28 10.26
CA VAL A 191 -2.09 21.55 11.71
C VAL A 191 -1.26 20.50 12.44
N GLY A 192 -1.45 19.22 12.10
CA GLY A 192 -0.73 18.10 12.69
C GLY A 192 0.75 18.07 12.35
N LEU A 193 1.12 18.38 11.10
CA LEU A 193 2.53 18.45 10.69
C LEU A 193 3.29 19.55 11.45
N ARG A 194 2.68 20.73 11.66
CA ARG A 194 3.27 21.80 12.49
C ARG A 194 3.50 21.34 13.94
N ALA A 195 2.56 20.60 14.52
CA ALA A 195 2.71 20.06 15.87
C ALA A 195 3.77 18.93 15.96
N LEU A 196 3.90 18.12 14.90
CA LEU A 196 4.94 17.09 14.77
C LEU A 196 6.35 17.69 14.67
N VAL A 197 6.53 18.76 13.89
CA VAL A 197 7.81 19.49 13.78
C VAL A 197 8.21 20.08 15.14
N GLN A 198 7.29 20.73 15.86
CA GLN A 198 7.56 21.24 17.21
C GLN A 198 7.95 20.13 18.21
N ALA A 199 7.41 18.91 18.06
CA ALA A 199 7.80 17.78 18.87
C ALA A 199 9.22 17.27 18.54
N HIS A 200 9.56 17.21 17.25
CA HIS A 200 10.91 16.90 16.79
C HIS A 200 11.93 17.95 17.28
N GLU A 201 11.57 19.23 17.30
CA GLU A 201 12.40 20.32 17.84
C GLU A 201 12.66 20.14 19.35
N ARG A 202 11.64 19.81 20.15
CA ARG A 202 11.82 19.51 21.59
C ARG A 202 12.77 18.35 21.82
N MET A 203 12.59 17.24 21.11
CA MET A 203 13.51 16.09 21.18
C MET A 203 14.93 16.47 20.76
N THR A 204 15.08 17.33 19.75
CA THR A 204 16.38 17.83 19.29
C THR A 204 17.07 18.69 20.37
N ALA A 205 16.33 19.59 21.01
CA ALA A 205 16.83 20.43 22.11
C ALA A 205 17.18 19.59 23.36
N ALA A 206 16.36 18.59 23.69
CA ALA A 206 16.64 17.63 24.76
C ALA A 206 17.90 16.81 24.45
N ARG A 207 18.09 16.37 23.20
CA ARG A 207 19.28 15.63 22.74
C ARG A 207 20.55 16.49 22.72
N ALA A 208 20.45 17.78 22.42
CA ALA A 208 21.55 18.73 22.50
C ALA A 208 21.96 19.01 23.97
N SER A 209 20.98 19.03 24.88
CA SER A 209 21.21 19.25 26.32
C SER A 209 21.66 17.98 27.06
N ASN A 210 21.28 16.80 26.57
CA ASN A 210 21.56 15.50 27.19
C ASN A 210 21.92 14.45 26.13
N ALA A 211 23.20 14.07 26.08
CA ALA A 211 23.71 13.06 25.15
C ALA A 211 23.25 11.61 25.43
N ALA A 212 22.42 11.37 26.46
CA ALA A 212 21.71 10.12 26.70
C ALA A 212 20.23 10.15 26.24
N ALA A 213 19.64 11.31 25.95
CA ALA A 213 18.28 11.37 25.42
C ALA A 213 18.20 10.76 23.99
N PRO A 214 17.08 10.12 23.58
CA PRO A 214 16.93 9.60 22.22
C PRO A 214 17.16 10.69 21.15
N ARG A 215 17.64 10.28 19.98
CA ARG A 215 17.49 11.11 18.77
C ARG A 215 16.05 10.96 18.29
N PRO A 216 15.39 12.02 17.80
CA PRO A 216 14.15 11.84 17.06
C PRO A 216 14.40 11.05 15.77
N PRO A 217 13.44 10.23 15.31
CA PRO A 217 13.48 9.66 13.97
C PRO A 217 13.25 10.78 12.94
N ALA A 218 13.91 10.69 11.79
CA ALA A 218 13.81 11.70 10.75
C ALA A 218 12.41 11.70 10.09
N ILE A 219 12.03 12.79 9.42
CA ILE A 219 10.70 12.96 8.81
C ILE A 219 10.79 12.79 7.29
N GLY A 220 10.22 11.69 6.79
CA GLY A 220 9.90 11.48 5.38
C GLY A 220 8.47 11.89 5.04
N MET A 221 8.11 11.92 3.76
CA MET A 221 6.73 12.16 3.32
C MET A 221 6.04 10.84 2.96
N PHE A 222 4.82 10.59 3.45
CA PHE A 222 3.90 9.63 2.82
C PHE A 222 2.76 10.43 2.17
N TYR A 223 2.84 10.66 0.86
CA TYR A 223 1.78 11.35 0.13
C TYR A 223 0.61 10.40 -0.09
N ASP A 224 -0.48 10.65 0.65
CA ASP A 224 -1.75 9.99 0.40
C ASP A 224 -2.40 10.58 -0.86
N THR A 225 -2.18 9.87 -1.96
CA THR A 225 -2.68 10.23 -3.28
C THR A 225 -4.18 10.00 -3.46
N SER A 226 -4.89 9.46 -2.45
CA SER A 226 -6.37 9.44 -2.46
C SER A 226 -6.97 10.84 -2.58
N THR A 227 -6.28 11.85 -2.04
CA THR A 227 -6.57 13.28 -2.25
C THR A 227 -6.79 13.63 -3.73
N LEU A 228 -6.07 13.03 -4.69
CA LEU A 228 -6.25 13.30 -6.12
C LEU A 228 -7.69 13.02 -6.61
N ARG A 229 -8.42 12.13 -5.94
CA ARG A 229 -9.86 11.84 -6.16
C ARG A 229 -10.78 12.49 -5.14
N HIS A 230 -10.28 12.77 -3.94
CA HIS A 230 -11.06 13.17 -2.76
C HIS A 230 -10.79 14.62 -2.29
N HIS A 231 -10.29 15.49 -3.17
CA HIS A 231 -9.84 16.87 -2.90
C HIS A 231 -10.93 17.94 -2.69
N GLY A 232 -12.17 17.57 -2.37
CA GLY A 232 -13.22 18.49 -1.89
C GLY A 232 -13.79 19.54 -2.86
N ARG A 233 -13.15 19.87 -3.99
CA ARG A 233 -13.70 20.76 -5.04
C ARG A 233 -15.05 20.22 -5.56
N ASP A 234 -15.92 21.11 -6.06
CA ASP A 234 -17.25 20.75 -6.61
C ASP A 234 -17.21 19.75 -7.80
N THR A 235 -16.03 19.56 -8.40
CA THR A 235 -15.75 18.54 -9.42
C THR A 235 -15.59 17.16 -8.82
N LYS A 236 -16.46 16.20 -9.17
CA LYS A 236 -16.35 14.78 -8.79
C LYS A 236 -15.30 13.99 -9.59
N GLU A 237 -14.42 14.68 -10.28
CA GLU A 237 -13.46 14.14 -11.22
C GLU A 237 -12.09 14.11 -10.55
N ALA A 238 -11.30 13.06 -10.81
CA ALA A 238 -9.95 12.97 -10.28
C ALA A 238 -9.01 13.90 -11.04
N ILE A 239 -7.92 14.33 -10.39
CA ILE A 239 -6.93 15.22 -11.02
C ILE A 239 -6.16 14.46 -12.11
N ASP A 240 -6.04 15.08 -13.28
CA ASP A 240 -5.26 14.58 -14.42
C ASP A 240 -3.82 15.13 -14.34
N LEU A 241 -2.88 14.26 -13.98
CA LEU A 241 -1.47 14.60 -13.77
C LEU A 241 -0.67 14.77 -15.07
N THR A 242 -1.29 14.57 -16.24
CA THR A 242 -0.67 14.89 -17.53
C THR A 242 -0.76 16.38 -17.86
N THR A 243 -1.72 17.09 -17.24
CA THR A 243 -2.00 18.52 -17.45
C THR A 243 -1.11 19.43 -16.60
N ASP A 244 -0.92 20.68 -17.04
CA ASP A 244 -0.15 21.69 -16.28
C ASP A 244 -0.74 21.97 -14.90
N GLU A 245 -2.08 22.03 -14.74
CA GLU A 245 -2.70 22.21 -13.41
C GLU A 245 -2.47 20.97 -12.53
N GLY A 246 -2.57 19.76 -13.08
CA GLY A 246 -2.31 18.53 -12.34
C GLY A 246 -0.85 18.37 -11.89
N ARG A 247 0.11 18.68 -12.77
CA ARG A 247 1.54 18.75 -12.42
C ARG A 247 1.80 19.83 -11.36
N ALA A 248 1.20 21.01 -11.50
CA ALA A 248 1.29 22.08 -10.52
C ALA A 248 0.70 21.67 -9.16
N TRP A 249 -0.48 21.03 -9.11
CA TRP A 249 -1.08 20.52 -7.87
C TRP A 249 -0.20 19.48 -7.20
N PHE A 250 0.32 18.51 -7.96
CA PHE A 250 1.17 17.44 -7.46
C PHE A 250 2.50 17.99 -6.91
N TYR A 251 3.13 18.92 -7.62
CA TYR A 251 4.33 19.61 -7.16
C TYR A 251 4.06 20.46 -5.90
N VAL A 252 3.03 21.32 -5.92
CA VAL A 252 2.72 22.22 -4.80
C VAL A 252 2.38 21.45 -3.54
N THR A 253 1.68 20.32 -3.64
CA THR A 253 1.46 19.41 -2.51
C THR A 253 2.78 18.94 -1.86
N ILE A 254 3.78 18.55 -2.66
CA ILE A 254 5.08 18.09 -2.15
C ILE A 254 5.92 19.28 -1.63
N ARG A 255 5.92 20.41 -2.32
CA ARG A 255 6.55 21.67 -1.88
C ARG A 255 6.02 22.12 -0.52
N ASP A 256 4.71 22.14 -0.36
CA ASP A 256 4.05 22.68 0.83
C ASP A 256 4.37 21.84 2.07
N PHE A 257 4.47 20.52 1.93
CA PHE A 257 4.96 19.61 2.97
C PHE A 257 6.39 19.97 3.42
N TRP A 258 7.35 20.00 2.48
CA TRP A 258 8.76 20.24 2.82
C TRP A 258 9.03 21.66 3.32
N SER A 259 8.23 22.64 2.90
CA SER A 259 8.34 24.03 3.39
C SER A 259 8.11 24.18 4.89
N LEU A 260 7.35 23.26 5.51
CA LEU A 260 6.99 23.28 6.93
C LEU A 260 8.02 22.61 7.84
N ILE A 261 9.01 21.91 7.27
CA ILE A 261 9.93 21.05 8.02
C ILE A 261 11.37 21.59 7.86
N PRO A 262 12.11 21.87 8.93
CA PRO A 262 13.51 22.29 8.83
C PRO A 262 14.38 21.22 8.12
N PRO A 263 15.29 21.60 7.19
CA PRO A 263 16.06 20.66 6.37
C PRO A 263 16.85 19.59 7.12
N ASN A 264 17.30 19.89 8.33
CA ASN A 264 18.05 18.97 9.20
C ASN A 264 17.18 17.88 9.87
N GLN A 265 15.85 17.97 9.75
CA GLN A 265 14.89 16.94 10.23
C GLN A 265 14.47 15.98 9.11
N TRP A 266 14.77 16.27 7.84
CA TRP A 266 14.31 15.47 6.70
C TRP A 266 14.97 14.09 6.68
N ALA A 267 14.19 13.03 6.47
CA ALA A 267 14.71 11.70 6.19
C ALA A 267 15.29 11.67 4.76
N ARG A 268 16.56 11.28 4.61
CA ARG A 268 17.32 11.43 3.35
C ARG A 268 18.11 10.18 2.97
N VAL A 269 18.28 10.01 1.66
CA VAL A 269 19.22 9.07 1.03
C VAL A 269 20.13 9.84 0.08
N ASP A 270 21.44 9.76 0.27
CA ASP A 270 22.46 10.50 -0.49
C ASP A 270 22.16 12.01 -0.61
N GLY A 271 21.70 12.62 0.49
CA GLY A 271 21.28 14.02 0.58
C GLY A 271 19.84 14.31 0.17
N ARG A 272 19.20 13.41 -0.58
CA ARG A 272 17.88 13.63 -1.19
C ARG A 272 16.74 13.18 -0.28
N PRO A 273 15.72 14.01 0.01
CA PRO A 273 14.66 13.66 0.96
C PRO A 273 13.71 12.59 0.43
N ILE A 274 13.24 11.73 1.34
CA ILE A 274 12.43 10.54 1.05
C ILE A 274 10.95 10.92 0.89
N VAL A 275 10.39 10.63 -0.28
CA VAL A 275 8.96 10.76 -0.57
C VAL A 275 8.40 9.39 -0.99
N PHE A 276 7.45 8.86 -0.23
CA PHE A 276 6.63 7.71 -0.62
C PHE A 276 5.31 8.22 -1.22
N LEU A 277 4.94 7.70 -2.39
CA LEU A 277 3.61 7.88 -3.00
C LEU A 277 2.74 6.64 -2.74
N TYR A 278 1.47 6.85 -2.36
CA TYR A 278 0.46 5.79 -2.36
C TYR A 278 0.04 5.42 -3.80
N ALA A 279 -1.17 4.92 -4.07
CA ALA A 279 -1.52 4.37 -5.39
C ALA A 279 -1.70 5.44 -6.49
N ALA A 280 -1.26 5.14 -7.72
CA ALA A 280 -1.47 5.97 -8.91
C ALA A 280 -2.93 6.00 -9.34
N SER A 281 -3.63 4.88 -9.13
CA SER A 281 -5.05 4.64 -9.48
C SER A 281 -6.08 5.57 -8.81
N PHE A 282 -5.65 6.57 -8.03
CA PHE A 282 -6.48 7.69 -7.59
C PHE A 282 -6.50 8.89 -8.56
N ALA A 283 -5.47 9.08 -9.39
CA ALA A 283 -5.48 10.08 -10.47
C ALA A 283 -6.52 9.75 -11.57
N ALA A 284 -6.81 10.72 -12.44
CA ALA A 284 -7.56 10.46 -13.69
C ALA A 284 -6.65 9.90 -14.79
N ALA A 285 -5.47 10.50 -14.96
CA ALA A 285 -4.39 10.03 -15.82
C ALA A 285 -3.03 10.45 -15.25
N VAL A 286 -1.97 9.77 -15.71
CA VAL A 286 -0.57 9.99 -15.34
C VAL A 286 0.34 9.43 -16.44
N ASP A 287 1.49 10.08 -16.65
CA ASP A 287 2.48 9.72 -17.66
C ASP A 287 3.89 9.50 -17.06
N GLU A 288 4.82 9.10 -17.92
CA GLU A 288 6.20 8.76 -17.56
C GLU A 288 7.09 10.00 -17.33
N GLU A 289 6.58 11.21 -17.62
CA GLU A 289 7.30 12.49 -17.49
C GLU A 289 7.05 13.20 -16.16
N LEU A 290 5.95 12.89 -15.45
CA LEU A 290 5.56 13.51 -14.17
C LEU A 290 6.70 13.57 -13.14
N PHE A 291 7.46 12.48 -12.98
CA PHE A 291 8.56 12.45 -12.01
C PHE A 291 9.77 13.27 -12.45
N THR A 292 9.96 13.52 -13.75
CA THR A 292 10.99 14.42 -14.27
C THR A 292 10.62 15.88 -13.98
N ASP A 293 9.38 16.26 -14.22
CA ASP A 293 8.83 17.59 -13.91
C ASP A 293 8.88 17.89 -12.40
N LEU A 294 8.42 16.95 -11.56
CA LEU A 294 8.50 17.04 -10.10
C LEU A 294 9.95 17.31 -9.63
N ARG A 295 10.91 16.50 -10.09
CA ARG A 295 12.33 16.65 -9.70
C ARG A 295 12.91 17.97 -10.16
N ALA A 296 12.61 18.41 -11.39
CA ALA A 296 13.10 19.68 -11.92
C ALA A 296 12.60 20.88 -11.09
N ARG A 297 11.31 20.89 -10.73
CA ARG A 297 10.72 21.93 -9.86
C ARG A 297 11.31 21.88 -8.45
N PHE A 298 11.41 20.70 -7.85
CA PHE A 298 11.93 20.54 -6.48
C PHE A 298 13.42 20.93 -6.38
N GLN A 299 14.24 20.54 -7.36
CA GLN A 299 15.65 20.96 -7.45
C GLN A 299 15.81 22.47 -7.66
N ALA A 300 14.85 23.14 -8.30
CA ALA A 300 14.88 24.59 -8.51
C ALA A 300 14.45 25.40 -7.27
N GLU A 301 13.53 24.90 -6.43
CA GLU A 301 13.04 25.60 -5.23
C GLU A 301 13.70 25.14 -3.92
N PHE A 302 14.27 23.93 -3.88
CA PHE A 302 14.89 23.37 -2.66
C PHE A 302 16.37 22.99 -2.84
N GLY A 303 16.98 23.20 -4.00
CA GLY A 303 18.42 23.02 -4.18
C GLY A 303 18.92 21.56 -4.16
N THR A 304 18.03 20.57 -4.05
CA THR A 304 18.33 19.13 -4.10
C THR A 304 17.27 18.35 -4.89
N ASP A 305 17.65 17.22 -5.47
CA ASP A 305 16.75 16.19 -6.01
C ASP A 305 16.05 15.40 -4.86
N LEU A 306 15.01 14.62 -5.18
CA LEU A 306 14.25 13.75 -4.28
C LEU A 306 14.78 12.31 -4.26
N PHE A 307 14.58 11.58 -3.16
CA PHE A 307 14.59 10.11 -3.17
C PHE A 307 13.14 9.63 -3.26
N LEU A 308 12.71 9.30 -4.48
CA LEU A 308 11.30 8.99 -4.75
C LEU A 308 11.04 7.48 -4.67
N VAL A 309 10.03 7.13 -3.89
CA VAL A 309 9.47 5.79 -3.74
C VAL A 309 8.01 5.81 -4.14
N HIS A 310 7.56 4.86 -4.96
CA HIS A 310 6.15 4.79 -5.37
C HIS A 310 5.56 3.40 -5.21
N HIS A 311 4.24 3.36 -5.09
CA HIS A 311 3.48 2.14 -5.30
C HIS A 311 3.65 1.65 -6.74
N MET A 312 3.71 0.33 -6.97
CA MET A 312 4.07 -0.25 -8.29
C MET A 312 3.09 0.03 -9.45
N ASP A 313 1.96 0.71 -9.22
CA ASP A 313 1.01 1.14 -10.27
C ASP A 313 1.36 2.50 -10.91
N TRP A 314 2.35 3.24 -10.40
CA TRP A 314 2.85 4.45 -11.05
C TRP A 314 3.75 4.14 -12.26
N PRO A 315 3.60 4.89 -13.37
CA PRO A 315 4.58 4.94 -14.45
C PRO A 315 5.77 5.86 -14.10
N GLY A 316 6.78 5.90 -14.98
CA GLY A 316 7.95 6.78 -14.84
C GLY A 316 9.11 6.16 -14.05
N ARG A 317 10.22 6.90 -13.94
CA ARG A 317 11.45 6.43 -13.27
C ARG A 317 11.60 7.05 -11.89
N ALA A 318 11.80 6.19 -10.89
CA ALA A 318 12.08 6.58 -9.51
C ALA A 318 13.26 5.80 -8.91
N ASP A 319 13.59 6.09 -7.65
CA ASP A 319 14.72 5.48 -6.96
C ASP A 319 14.37 4.08 -6.43
N ALA A 320 13.13 3.89 -5.96
CA ALA A 320 12.61 2.63 -5.43
C ALA A 320 11.09 2.50 -5.68
N TRP A 321 10.54 1.30 -5.48
CA TRP A 321 9.09 1.09 -5.47
C TRP A 321 8.69 -0.07 -4.55
N TYR A 322 7.45 -0.05 -4.07
CA TYR A 322 6.93 -0.97 -3.06
C TYR A 322 5.50 -1.44 -3.38
N PHE A 323 4.98 -2.37 -2.58
CA PHE A 323 3.55 -2.71 -2.54
C PHE A 323 2.97 -2.31 -1.18
N TRP A 324 1.78 -1.73 -1.17
CA TRP A 324 1.00 -1.55 0.06
C TRP A 324 0.40 -2.87 0.54
N GLY A 325 0.03 -2.94 1.81
CA GLY A 325 -0.58 -4.10 2.44
C GLY A 325 0.41 -5.08 3.05
N GLY A 326 1.63 -4.65 3.40
CA GLY A 326 2.60 -5.41 4.20
C GLY A 326 2.01 -5.98 5.50
N ALA A 327 1.00 -5.32 6.08
CA ALA A 327 0.20 -5.84 7.20
C ALA A 327 -0.55 -7.16 6.91
N THR A 328 -0.79 -7.50 5.63
CA THR A 328 -1.39 -8.77 5.20
C THR A 328 -0.37 -9.88 4.93
N GLY A 329 0.93 -9.55 4.93
CA GLY A 329 2.05 -10.45 4.65
C GLY A 329 3.15 -9.72 3.89
N LEU A 330 4.42 -10.15 4.10
CA LEU A 330 5.63 -9.56 3.52
C LEU A 330 5.47 -9.28 2.02
N LYS A 331 5.79 -8.06 1.59
CA LYS A 331 5.90 -7.67 0.17
C LYS A 331 7.34 -7.28 -0.14
N ILE A 332 7.88 -7.77 -1.24
CA ILE A 332 9.24 -7.45 -1.70
C ILE A 332 9.15 -6.60 -2.98
N GLY A 333 9.40 -5.30 -2.84
CA GLY A 333 9.55 -4.37 -3.94
C GLY A 333 11.00 -4.09 -4.31
N ARG A 334 11.24 -3.18 -5.27
CA ARG A 334 12.60 -2.74 -5.61
C ARG A 334 13.13 -1.83 -4.52
N HIS A 335 14.11 -2.34 -3.77
CA HIS A 335 14.76 -1.70 -2.62
C HIS A 335 13.90 -1.53 -1.35
N VAL A 336 12.57 -1.69 -1.42
CA VAL A 336 11.67 -1.61 -0.24
C VAL A 336 11.01 -2.96 0.04
N ALA A 337 11.09 -3.44 1.29
CA ALA A 337 10.25 -4.51 1.82
C ALA A 337 9.14 -3.91 2.69
N ALA A 338 7.88 -4.24 2.42
CA ALA A 338 6.75 -3.81 3.26
C ALA A 338 6.27 -4.99 4.13
N LEU A 339 6.12 -4.77 5.44
CA LEU A 339 5.68 -5.79 6.40
C LEU A 339 4.90 -5.17 7.56
N GLY A 340 4.07 -5.96 8.23
CA GLY A 340 3.24 -5.49 9.33
C GLY A 340 2.70 -6.60 10.23
N PRO A 341 2.11 -6.26 11.39
CA PRO A 341 1.86 -7.21 12.46
C PRO A 341 0.61 -8.08 12.25
N GLY A 342 -0.22 -7.74 11.25
CA GLY A 342 -1.53 -8.29 10.93
C GLY A 342 -2.50 -7.14 10.60
N TYR A 343 -3.72 -7.49 10.22
CA TYR A 343 -4.73 -6.56 9.67
C TYR A 343 -6.13 -6.92 10.21
N ASP A 344 -6.96 -5.93 10.53
CA ASP A 344 -8.36 -6.14 10.91
C ASP A 344 -9.18 -4.85 10.67
N GLU A 345 -10.05 -4.87 9.67
CA GLU A 345 -10.91 -3.73 9.31
C GLU A 345 -12.33 -3.84 9.90
N SER A 346 -12.56 -4.69 10.91
CA SER A 346 -13.92 -5.00 11.39
C SER A 346 -14.68 -3.79 11.96
N ALA A 347 -14.02 -2.79 12.54
CA ALA A 347 -14.68 -1.54 12.93
C ALA A 347 -15.07 -0.66 11.73
N VAL A 348 -14.36 -0.75 10.60
CA VAL A 348 -14.53 0.19 9.47
C VAL A 348 -15.92 0.04 8.84
N GLN A 349 -16.68 1.13 8.82
CA GLN A 349 -18.05 1.14 8.30
C GLN A 349 -18.11 0.75 6.81
N GLY A 350 -19.10 -0.06 6.45
CA GLY A 350 -19.34 -0.50 5.07
C GLY A 350 -18.43 -1.64 4.55
N ARG A 351 -17.32 -1.97 5.23
CA ARG A 351 -16.43 -3.08 4.82
C ARG A 351 -16.95 -4.42 5.36
N ARG A 352 -17.74 -5.15 4.57
CA ARG A 352 -18.39 -6.41 4.98
C ARG A 352 -18.43 -7.45 3.82
N PRO A 353 -18.03 -8.71 4.03
CA PRO A 353 -17.31 -9.22 5.22
C PRO A 353 -15.94 -8.54 5.35
N PRO A 354 -15.44 -8.30 6.57
CA PRO A 354 -14.15 -7.65 6.77
C PRO A 354 -12.98 -8.59 6.43
N LEU A 355 -11.92 -8.04 5.85
CA LEU A 355 -10.62 -8.69 5.77
C LEU A 355 -9.97 -8.74 7.15
N ILE A 356 -9.56 -9.93 7.60
CA ILE A 356 -8.87 -10.13 8.88
C ILE A 356 -7.67 -11.06 8.69
N VAL A 357 -6.50 -10.58 9.09
CA VAL A 357 -5.22 -11.31 9.12
C VAL A 357 -4.71 -11.29 10.57
N GLY A 358 -5.09 -12.32 11.33
CA GLY A 358 -4.85 -12.36 12.78
C GLY A 358 -3.37 -12.40 13.16
N ARG A 359 -2.96 -11.52 14.08
CA ARG A 359 -1.55 -11.31 14.50
C ARG A 359 -0.84 -12.49 15.19
N GLN A 360 -1.58 -13.55 15.54
CA GLN A 360 -1.05 -14.77 16.17
C GLN A 360 -0.17 -14.52 17.42
N ARG A 361 -0.52 -13.52 18.25
CA ARG A 361 0.24 -13.09 19.45
C ARG A 361 1.70 -12.70 19.18
N GLY A 362 2.00 -12.17 18.00
CA GLY A 362 3.36 -11.80 17.57
C GLY A 362 3.86 -12.69 16.42
N ALA A 363 3.56 -14.00 16.47
CA ALA A 363 4.13 -14.98 15.56
C ALA A 363 3.83 -14.76 14.06
N PHE A 364 2.80 -13.97 13.72
CA PHE A 364 2.60 -13.52 12.33
C PHE A 364 3.67 -12.51 11.91
N TYR A 365 3.94 -11.51 12.76
CA TYR A 365 4.93 -10.45 12.53
C TYR A 365 6.35 -10.99 12.51
N ASP A 366 6.66 -11.88 13.48
CA ASP A 366 7.96 -12.55 13.57
C ASP A 366 8.33 -13.23 12.24
N ARG A 367 7.38 -13.96 11.62
CA ARG A 367 7.62 -14.64 10.34
C ARG A 367 7.87 -13.69 9.16
N GLN A 368 7.24 -12.51 9.11
CA GLN A 368 7.49 -11.55 8.02
C GLN A 368 8.93 -11.04 8.08
N TRP A 369 9.38 -10.67 9.28
CA TRP A 369 10.77 -10.27 9.52
C TRP A 369 11.75 -11.42 9.29
N GLU A 370 11.44 -12.64 9.75
CA GLU A 370 12.29 -13.80 9.54
C GLU A 370 12.47 -14.16 8.06
N SER A 371 11.39 -14.19 7.26
CA SER A 371 11.50 -14.46 5.83
C SER A 371 12.29 -13.35 5.12
N LEU A 372 12.07 -12.06 5.45
CA LEU A 372 12.93 -10.97 4.95
C LEU A 372 14.42 -11.17 5.32
N LEU A 373 14.70 -11.67 6.52
CA LEU A 373 16.06 -11.95 6.99
C LEU A 373 16.65 -13.28 6.44
N ARG A 374 15.88 -14.15 5.77
CA ARG A 374 16.41 -15.32 5.03
C ARG A 374 17.01 -14.90 3.67
N ILE A 375 16.36 -13.94 2.99
CA ILE A 375 16.84 -13.36 1.73
C ILE A 375 18.29 -12.89 1.88
N ALA A 376 19.17 -13.26 0.96
CA ALA A 376 20.59 -12.89 1.04
C ALA A 376 20.78 -11.36 1.02
N PRO A 377 21.61 -10.76 1.90
CA PRO A 377 21.73 -9.30 2.01
C PRO A 377 22.07 -8.53 0.73
N VAL A 378 22.66 -9.18 -0.28
CA VAL A 378 23.01 -8.57 -1.58
C VAL A 378 21.80 -8.36 -2.51
N CYS A 379 20.73 -9.16 -2.38
CA CYS A 379 19.47 -9.00 -3.14
C CYS A 379 18.30 -8.53 -2.27
N ARG A 380 18.47 -8.50 -0.94
CA ARG A 380 17.47 -8.04 0.01
C ARG A 380 17.18 -6.54 -0.17
N PRO A 381 15.91 -6.11 -0.11
CA PRO A 381 15.56 -4.70 0.08
C PRO A 381 16.31 -4.07 1.25
N TRP A 382 16.89 -2.89 1.06
CA TRP A 382 17.63 -2.16 2.09
C TRP A 382 16.78 -1.10 2.82
N ILE A 383 15.57 -0.83 2.35
CA ILE A 383 14.54 -0.10 3.10
C ILE A 383 13.51 -1.11 3.61
N VAL A 384 13.17 -1.06 4.90
CA VAL A 384 11.95 -1.68 5.42
C VAL A 384 10.91 -0.60 5.66
N HIS A 385 9.71 -0.85 5.16
CA HIS A 385 8.51 -0.08 5.45
C HIS A 385 7.63 -0.90 6.40
N VAL A 386 7.51 -0.43 7.65
CA VAL A 386 6.62 -1.04 8.64
C VAL A 386 5.23 -0.44 8.50
N GLU A 387 4.28 -1.26 8.06
CA GLU A 387 2.85 -0.98 8.02
C GLU A 387 2.15 -1.49 9.28
N THR A 388 1.75 -0.64 10.22
CA THR A 388 1.96 0.81 10.29
C THR A 388 2.37 1.18 11.72
N TRP A 389 2.75 2.43 11.96
CA TRP A 389 2.99 2.86 13.34
C TRP A 389 1.71 2.68 14.17
N ASN A 390 0.61 3.30 13.76
CA ASN A 390 -0.57 3.47 14.60
C ASN A 390 -1.90 3.53 13.84
N GLU A 391 -2.03 2.87 12.69
CA GLU A 391 -3.33 2.83 11.99
C GLU A 391 -4.27 1.84 12.69
N TRP A 392 -5.14 2.41 13.54
CA TRP A 392 -5.99 1.70 14.49
C TRP A 392 -7.39 1.35 13.94
N HIS A 393 -7.85 1.98 12.84
CA HIS A 393 -9.06 1.58 12.13
C HIS A 393 -8.85 0.25 11.40
N GLU A 394 -7.76 0.12 10.63
CA GLU A 394 -7.38 -1.12 9.91
C GLU A 394 -6.57 -2.09 10.78
N GLY A 395 -6.32 -1.72 12.03
CA GLY A 395 -5.73 -2.58 13.05
C GLY A 395 -4.33 -3.09 12.69
N THR A 396 -3.49 -2.23 12.10
CA THR A 396 -2.12 -2.54 11.66
C THR A 396 -1.03 -1.95 12.58
N ASP A 397 -1.42 -1.26 13.65
CA ASP A 397 -0.54 -0.60 14.63
C ASP A 397 0.57 -1.48 15.22
N ILE A 398 1.83 -1.04 15.13
CA ILE A 398 2.94 -1.57 15.95
C ILE A 398 3.22 -0.76 17.23
N ALA A 399 2.63 0.43 17.34
CA ALA A 399 2.66 1.29 18.52
C ALA A 399 2.05 0.60 19.75
N ARG A 400 2.19 1.23 20.93
CA ARG A 400 1.52 0.75 22.13
C ARG A 400 0.00 0.71 21.91
N SER A 401 -0.62 -0.42 22.24
CA SER A 401 -2.09 -0.58 22.25
C SER A 401 -2.54 -1.46 23.42
N HIS A 402 -3.78 -1.26 23.88
CA HIS A 402 -4.34 -1.85 25.11
C HIS A 402 -4.08 -3.35 25.26
N ASP A 403 -4.27 -4.13 24.18
CA ASP A 403 -4.20 -5.60 24.25
C ASP A 403 -2.81 -6.20 23.98
N ALA A 404 -1.82 -5.36 23.61
CA ALA A 404 -0.48 -5.81 23.20
C ALA A 404 0.67 -5.10 23.93
N ASN A 405 0.38 -3.97 24.60
CA ASN A 405 1.36 -3.04 25.12
C ASN A 405 2.45 -2.75 24.05
N ASP A 406 3.72 -2.86 24.43
CA ASP A 406 4.92 -2.63 23.64
C ASP A 406 5.47 -3.89 22.93
N LEU A 407 4.65 -4.95 22.76
CA LEU A 407 5.07 -6.20 22.11
C LEU A 407 5.64 -5.98 20.70
N TYR A 408 4.91 -5.25 19.84
CA TYR A 408 5.31 -5.03 18.45
C TYR A 408 6.47 -4.03 18.33
N MET A 409 6.57 -3.05 19.24
CA MET A 409 7.76 -2.18 19.34
C MET A 409 9.03 -2.97 19.63
N ARG A 410 9.01 -3.87 20.65
CA ARG A 410 10.18 -4.73 20.97
C ARG A 410 10.53 -5.68 19.83
N ALA A 411 9.52 -6.25 19.15
CA ALA A 411 9.76 -7.07 17.97
C ALA A 411 10.42 -6.25 16.85
N THR A 412 9.93 -5.05 16.58
CA THR A 412 10.51 -4.14 15.58
C THR A 412 11.95 -3.79 15.91
N ALA A 413 12.27 -3.45 17.17
CA ALA A 413 13.65 -3.16 17.59
C ALA A 413 14.58 -4.36 17.37
N LYS A 414 14.19 -5.56 17.84
CA LYS A 414 14.93 -6.83 17.64
C LYS A 414 15.28 -7.06 16.16
N TYR A 415 14.30 -6.89 15.27
CA TYR A 415 14.50 -7.20 13.85
C TYR A 415 15.13 -6.06 13.05
N ALA A 416 14.90 -4.81 13.43
CA ALA A 416 15.60 -3.64 12.88
C ALA A 416 17.10 -3.71 13.19
N ASP A 417 17.48 -4.14 14.40
CA ASP A 417 18.88 -4.37 14.77
C ASP A 417 19.50 -5.53 13.97
N ALA A 418 18.80 -6.66 13.83
CA ALA A 418 19.25 -7.78 12.99
C ALA A 418 19.39 -7.38 11.50
N PHE A 419 18.46 -6.57 10.99
CA PHE A 419 18.47 -6.05 9.63
C PHE A 419 19.63 -5.08 9.40
N ARG A 420 19.84 -4.12 10.31
CA ARG A 420 20.98 -3.18 10.27
C ARG A 420 22.34 -3.85 10.48
N ALA A 421 22.39 -4.97 11.20
CA ALA A 421 23.57 -5.83 11.31
C ALA A 421 23.82 -6.69 10.05
N GLY A 422 22.97 -6.64 9.03
CA GLY A 422 23.08 -7.47 7.82
C GLY A 422 22.84 -8.96 8.07
N ALA A 423 22.20 -9.33 9.19
CA ALA A 423 22.02 -10.71 9.58
C ALA A 423 21.26 -11.52 8.51
N ARG A 424 21.70 -12.75 8.29
CA ARG A 424 20.98 -13.74 7.49
C ARG A 424 20.57 -14.88 8.41
N LEU A 425 19.29 -15.25 8.38
CA LEU A 425 18.77 -16.41 9.10
C LEU A 425 18.81 -17.63 8.19
N ASP A 426 19.11 -18.80 8.77
CA ASP A 426 19.00 -20.07 8.07
C ASP A 426 17.53 -20.38 7.71
N PRO A 427 17.26 -21.06 6.58
CA PRO A 427 15.94 -21.63 6.32
C PRO A 427 15.49 -22.56 7.46
N GLN A 428 14.21 -22.51 7.81
CA GLN A 428 13.62 -23.30 8.89
C GLN A 428 12.32 -23.95 8.41
N GLY A 429 12.19 -25.27 8.54
CA GLY A 429 10.98 -26.02 8.18
C GLY A 429 11.25 -27.41 7.63
N SER A 430 10.21 -28.04 7.09
CA SER A 430 10.21 -29.45 6.71
C SER A 430 11.03 -29.78 5.45
N PHE A 431 11.36 -28.78 4.62
CA PHE A 431 11.94 -29.01 3.29
C PHE A 431 13.39 -28.51 3.13
N VAL A 432 14.01 -27.95 4.18
CA VAL A 432 15.42 -27.49 4.17
C VAL A 432 16.37 -28.52 3.55
N ASN A 433 16.24 -29.78 3.96
CA ASN A 433 17.07 -30.90 3.49
C ASN A 433 16.43 -31.74 2.37
N ALA A 434 15.34 -31.28 1.75
CA ALA A 434 14.71 -32.00 0.65
C ALA A 434 15.57 -31.91 -0.63
N SER A 435 15.62 -32.99 -1.41
CA SER A 435 16.27 -33.00 -2.72
C SER A 435 15.38 -32.46 -3.86
N ARG A 436 14.06 -32.38 -3.61
CA ARG A 436 13.04 -31.81 -4.50
C ARG A 436 11.79 -31.45 -3.69
N VAL A 437 10.99 -30.54 -4.22
CA VAL A 437 9.59 -30.35 -3.84
C VAL A 437 8.67 -30.73 -4.99
N THR A 438 7.46 -31.21 -4.68
CA THR A 438 6.56 -31.88 -5.64
C THR A 438 5.09 -31.53 -5.40
N TRP A 439 4.37 -31.22 -6.48
CA TRP A 439 2.92 -31.18 -6.54
C TRP A 439 2.45 -32.25 -7.51
N SER A 440 1.48 -33.09 -7.14
CA SER A 440 0.98 -34.15 -8.04
C SER A 440 -0.53 -34.42 -7.91
N GLY A 441 -1.36 -33.48 -8.40
CA GLY A 441 -2.83 -33.59 -8.57
C GLY A 441 -3.68 -33.66 -7.29
N ARG A 442 -3.18 -34.30 -6.24
CA ARG A 442 -3.76 -34.46 -4.90
C ARG A 442 -2.72 -34.47 -3.78
N ARG A 443 -1.47 -34.85 -4.08
CA ARG A 443 -0.36 -34.87 -3.10
C ARG A 443 0.47 -33.59 -3.23
N VAL A 444 0.96 -33.12 -2.10
CA VAL A 444 1.86 -31.98 -1.95
C VAL A 444 3.04 -32.40 -1.08
N GLY A 445 4.24 -32.02 -1.49
CA GLY A 445 5.45 -32.10 -0.69
C GLY A 445 6.29 -30.85 -0.98
N GLY A 446 5.96 -29.75 -0.31
CA GLY A 446 6.66 -28.47 -0.40
C GLY A 446 6.42 -27.65 -1.67
N LEU A 447 5.37 -27.97 -2.43
CA LEU A 447 4.99 -27.27 -3.66
C LEU A 447 3.45 -27.24 -3.78
N HIS A 448 2.88 -26.04 -3.71
CA HIS A 448 1.44 -25.84 -3.55
C HIS A 448 0.86 -25.14 -4.78
N LEU A 449 -0.03 -25.80 -5.52
CA LEU A 449 -0.87 -25.13 -6.51
C LEU A 449 -1.93 -24.30 -5.77
N ARG A 450 -1.88 -22.97 -5.90
CA ARG A 450 -2.87 -22.04 -5.36
C ARG A 450 -3.90 -21.65 -6.43
N GLU A 451 -5.00 -21.06 -6.00
CA GLU A 451 -5.93 -20.34 -6.88
C GLU A 451 -5.64 -18.83 -6.81
N SER A 452 -5.69 -18.14 -7.95
CA SER A 452 -5.81 -16.67 -8.00
C SER A 452 -7.21 -16.32 -8.50
N GLY A 453 -7.95 -15.55 -7.71
CA GLY A 453 -9.34 -15.16 -8.03
C GLY A 453 -9.47 -14.26 -9.27
N GLY A 454 -8.36 -13.73 -9.79
CA GLY A 454 -8.32 -13.00 -11.06
C GLY A 454 -8.14 -13.92 -12.26
N ASP A 455 -6.91 -14.44 -12.39
CA ASP A 455 -6.31 -14.98 -13.62
C ASP A 455 -5.80 -16.42 -13.48
N GLY A 456 -5.72 -16.95 -12.26
CA GLY A 456 -5.13 -18.24 -11.94
C GLY A 456 -6.12 -19.28 -11.44
N ARG A 457 -7.24 -19.44 -12.15
CA ARG A 457 -8.29 -20.41 -11.79
C ARG A 457 -8.14 -21.74 -12.51
N TRP A 458 -8.52 -22.81 -11.82
CA TRP A 458 -8.44 -24.19 -12.30
C TRP A 458 -9.53 -25.05 -11.67
N HIS A 459 -9.85 -26.18 -12.30
CA HIS A 459 -10.61 -27.25 -11.66
C HIS A 459 -9.78 -28.53 -11.58
N ARG A 460 -10.12 -29.41 -10.63
CA ARG A 460 -9.58 -30.79 -10.59
C ARG A 460 -10.23 -31.62 -11.69
N THR A 461 -9.49 -32.55 -12.27
CA THR A 461 -9.96 -33.48 -13.30
C THR A 461 -9.28 -34.85 -13.14
N VAL A 462 -9.70 -35.82 -13.94
CA VAL A 462 -9.04 -37.12 -14.09
C VAL A 462 -8.92 -37.40 -15.59
N VAL A 463 -7.71 -37.68 -16.07
CA VAL A 463 -7.42 -37.99 -17.48
C VAL A 463 -6.44 -39.17 -17.51
N ASP A 464 -6.77 -40.23 -18.24
CA ASP A 464 -6.08 -41.54 -18.21
C ASP A 464 -5.85 -42.02 -16.75
N ASP A 465 -6.93 -42.08 -15.97
CA ASP A 465 -6.97 -42.40 -14.53
C ASP A 465 -6.04 -41.57 -13.61
N SER A 466 -5.36 -40.56 -14.17
CA SER A 466 -4.42 -39.70 -13.47
C SER A 466 -5.14 -38.47 -12.91
N PRO A 467 -5.12 -38.23 -11.58
CA PRO A 467 -5.61 -36.98 -11.00
C PRO A 467 -4.80 -35.78 -11.51
N ALA A 468 -5.48 -34.77 -12.02
CA ALA A 468 -4.88 -33.61 -12.65
C ALA A 468 -5.67 -32.32 -12.33
N VAL A 469 -5.18 -31.19 -12.82
CA VAL A 469 -5.96 -29.94 -12.91
C VAL A 469 -5.95 -29.44 -14.35
N SER A 470 -7.01 -28.72 -14.73
CA SER A 470 -7.07 -27.95 -15.96
C SER A 470 -7.31 -26.47 -15.62
N SER A 471 -6.57 -25.56 -16.24
CA SER A 471 -6.83 -24.13 -16.13
C SER A 471 -8.20 -23.76 -16.74
N ILE A 472 -8.87 -22.77 -16.15
CA ILE A 472 -10.18 -22.27 -16.60
C ILE A 472 -10.25 -20.74 -16.60
N GLU A 473 -11.31 -20.22 -17.20
CA GLU A 473 -11.63 -18.80 -17.20
C GLU A 473 -11.67 -18.22 -15.77
N GLY A 474 -10.99 -17.08 -15.59
CA GLY A 474 -11.11 -16.25 -14.41
C GLY A 474 -12.46 -15.53 -14.31
N ALA A 475 -12.55 -14.53 -13.43
CA ALA A 475 -13.67 -13.56 -13.47
C ALA A 475 -13.52 -12.54 -14.61
N ARG A 476 -12.41 -12.60 -15.34
CA ARG A 476 -11.90 -11.63 -16.32
C ARG A 476 -11.40 -12.36 -17.57
N PRO A 477 -12.28 -12.69 -18.55
CA PRO A 477 -11.87 -13.41 -19.76
C PRO A 477 -10.80 -12.69 -20.59
N GLU A 478 -10.70 -11.36 -20.43
CA GLU A 478 -9.74 -10.51 -21.13
C GLU A 478 -8.31 -10.57 -20.57
N TRP A 479 -8.12 -11.04 -19.33
CA TRP A 479 -6.81 -11.20 -18.71
C TRP A 479 -6.08 -12.45 -19.21
N GLY A 480 -4.77 -12.52 -18.99
CA GLY A 480 -4.00 -13.77 -19.14
C GLY A 480 -4.56 -14.90 -18.26
N ARG A 481 -4.11 -16.14 -18.51
CA ARG A 481 -4.54 -17.31 -17.73
C ARG A 481 -3.33 -18.12 -17.28
N TYR A 482 -3.30 -18.49 -15.99
CA TYR A 482 -2.12 -19.05 -15.35
C TYR A 482 -2.44 -20.23 -14.43
N LEU A 483 -1.40 -20.99 -14.05
CA LEU A 483 -1.41 -21.88 -12.88
C LEU A 483 -0.27 -21.46 -11.95
N TYR A 484 -0.59 -21.00 -10.75
CA TYR A 484 0.36 -20.44 -9.78
C TYR A 484 0.83 -21.50 -8.78
N PHE A 485 2.13 -21.54 -8.50
CA PHE A 485 2.72 -22.49 -7.56
C PHE A 485 3.61 -21.78 -6.54
N ASP A 486 3.33 -22.06 -5.26
CA ASP A 486 4.15 -21.65 -4.12
C ASP A 486 5.13 -22.77 -3.80
N VAL A 487 6.41 -22.43 -3.73
CA VAL A 487 7.46 -23.27 -3.15
C VAL A 487 7.43 -23.04 -1.64
N ASP A 488 7.66 -24.07 -0.85
CA ASP A 488 7.76 -23.92 0.60
C ASP A 488 9.01 -23.10 0.97
N ASP A 489 8.84 -21.96 1.67
CA ASP A 489 9.90 -21.03 2.12
C ASP A 489 11.10 -21.75 2.79
N SER A 490 10.92 -22.95 3.36
CA SER A 490 12.01 -23.72 3.97
C SER A 490 12.90 -24.44 2.95
N TYR A 491 12.44 -24.63 1.71
CA TYR A 491 13.18 -25.25 0.62
C TYR A 491 14.12 -24.26 -0.09
N VAL A 492 13.58 -23.10 -0.46
CA VAL A 492 14.28 -21.93 -1.03
C VAL A 492 13.50 -20.71 -0.59
N PHE A 493 14.19 -19.66 -0.12
CA PHE A 493 13.60 -18.32 0.00
C PHE A 493 14.67 -17.23 -0.08
N GLY A 494 14.79 -16.61 -1.25
CA GLY A 494 15.71 -15.48 -1.45
C GLY A 494 17.19 -15.85 -1.58
N ASP A 495 17.49 -17.02 -2.15
CA ASP A 495 18.85 -17.47 -2.46
C ASP A 495 19.37 -16.87 -3.78
N VAL A 496 20.65 -16.50 -3.84
CA VAL A 496 21.28 -15.87 -5.01
C VAL A 496 22.19 -16.88 -5.72
N GLY A 497 22.20 -16.85 -7.06
CA GLY A 497 22.98 -17.78 -7.89
C GLY A 497 22.46 -19.23 -7.90
N LEU A 498 21.31 -19.48 -7.28
CA LEU A 498 20.61 -20.77 -7.37
C LEU A 498 20.08 -20.97 -8.80
N THR A 499 20.36 -22.13 -9.38
CA THR A 499 19.60 -22.62 -10.54
C THR A 499 18.59 -23.65 -10.08
N ALA A 500 17.30 -23.40 -10.32
CA ALA A 500 16.27 -24.41 -10.12
C ALA A 500 16.05 -25.23 -11.40
N GLU A 501 15.82 -26.53 -11.26
CA GLU A 501 15.30 -27.39 -12.32
C GLU A 501 13.81 -27.62 -12.07
N VAL A 502 12.96 -27.29 -13.04
CA VAL A 502 11.51 -27.48 -12.95
C VAL A 502 11.02 -28.42 -14.04
N THR A 503 10.39 -29.53 -13.62
CA THR A 503 9.76 -30.52 -14.50
C THR A 503 8.25 -30.38 -14.46
N VAL A 504 7.61 -30.15 -15.62
CA VAL A 504 6.15 -30.05 -15.78
C VAL A 504 5.65 -31.31 -16.51
N VAL A 505 4.64 -31.99 -15.96
CA VAL A 505 3.94 -33.09 -16.65
C VAL A 505 2.55 -32.64 -17.09
N TYR A 506 2.40 -32.43 -18.39
CA TYR A 506 1.25 -31.80 -19.03
C TYR A 506 0.59 -32.74 -20.06
N ARG A 507 -0.65 -32.41 -20.45
CA ARG A 507 -1.40 -33.12 -21.49
C ARG A 507 -1.19 -32.48 -22.86
N ASP A 508 -0.85 -33.28 -23.86
CA ASP A 508 -0.70 -32.86 -25.25
C ASP A 508 -2.03 -33.02 -26.00
N ASP A 509 -3.05 -32.24 -25.62
CA ASP A 509 -4.44 -32.33 -26.10
C ASP A 509 -4.92 -31.15 -26.96
N GLY A 510 -4.07 -30.15 -27.22
CA GLY A 510 -4.43 -28.92 -27.91
C GLY A 510 -5.40 -28.02 -27.14
N GLY A 511 -5.56 -28.20 -25.82
CA GLY A 511 -6.35 -27.31 -24.96
C GLY A 511 -5.80 -25.89 -24.88
N CYS A 512 -4.52 -25.69 -25.16
CA CYS A 512 -3.88 -24.40 -25.43
C CYS A 512 -2.89 -24.56 -26.60
N GLY A 513 -2.36 -23.46 -27.13
CA GLY A 513 -1.33 -23.51 -28.19
C GLY A 513 0.08 -23.66 -27.63
N ARG A 514 0.38 -22.95 -26.54
CA ARG A 514 1.67 -23.02 -25.84
C ARG A 514 1.56 -22.59 -24.38
N PHE A 515 2.54 -22.98 -23.58
CA PHE A 515 2.76 -22.44 -22.24
C PHE A 515 4.25 -22.18 -21.97
N TRP A 516 4.55 -21.37 -20.96
CA TRP A 516 5.91 -21.20 -20.42
C TRP A 516 5.86 -21.07 -18.89
N ILE A 517 7.00 -21.28 -18.24
CA ILE A 517 7.19 -20.96 -16.82
C ILE A 517 7.65 -19.51 -16.73
N GLU A 518 7.00 -18.74 -15.86
CA GLU A 518 7.47 -17.44 -15.36
C GLU A 518 7.80 -17.59 -13.87
N TYR A 519 8.93 -17.04 -13.43
CA TYR A 519 9.44 -17.25 -12.06
C TYR A 519 10.15 -16.03 -11.49
N ASP A 520 10.31 -16.02 -10.17
CA ASP A 520 11.03 -14.98 -9.43
C ASP A 520 12.55 -15.15 -9.57
N SER A 521 13.22 -14.16 -10.18
CA SER A 521 14.66 -14.12 -10.42
C SER A 521 15.36 -13.04 -9.60
N SER A 522 16.62 -13.34 -9.26
CA SER A 522 17.56 -12.41 -8.62
C SER A 522 18.32 -11.52 -9.62
N ASP A 523 18.27 -11.85 -10.92
CA ASP A 523 18.73 -10.98 -12.01
C ASP A 523 17.66 -9.90 -12.30
N PRO A 524 17.92 -8.61 -11.98
CA PRO A 524 16.90 -7.56 -12.04
C PRO A 524 16.46 -7.18 -13.46
N GLU A 525 17.27 -7.44 -14.48
CA GLU A 525 16.98 -7.06 -15.87
C GLU A 525 16.24 -8.18 -16.62
N SER A 526 16.14 -9.37 -16.02
CA SER A 526 15.60 -10.58 -16.66
C SER A 526 14.07 -10.72 -16.68
N GLY A 527 13.36 -9.82 -16.01
CA GLY A 527 11.92 -9.91 -15.81
C GLY A 527 11.31 -8.61 -15.32
N ALA A 528 9.98 -8.51 -15.38
CA ALA A 528 9.25 -7.36 -14.87
C ALA A 528 9.48 -7.15 -13.37
N LEU A 529 9.26 -5.94 -12.87
CA LEU A 529 9.37 -5.64 -11.43
C LEU A 529 10.73 -6.10 -10.83
N ALA A 530 11.82 -5.81 -11.54
CA ALA A 530 13.20 -6.17 -11.20
C ALA A 530 13.46 -7.69 -11.11
N GLY A 531 13.18 -8.44 -12.17
CA GLY A 531 13.47 -9.88 -12.26
C GLY A 531 12.32 -10.82 -11.86
N ALA A 532 11.20 -10.29 -11.34
CA ALA A 532 10.00 -11.12 -11.19
C ALA A 532 9.45 -11.52 -12.57
N PHE A 533 8.74 -12.65 -12.65
CA PHE A 533 8.17 -13.17 -13.88
C PHE A 533 9.20 -13.41 -15.03
N ARG A 534 10.48 -13.71 -14.70
CA ARG A 534 11.49 -14.12 -15.69
C ARG A 534 10.95 -15.31 -16.49
N SER A 535 10.95 -15.18 -17.82
CA SER A 535 10.32 -16.18 -18.69
C SER A 535 11.30 -17.27 -19.13
N SER A 536 10.86 -18.53 -19.04
CA SER A 536 11.53 -19.68 -19.66
C SER A 536 11.13 -19.84 -21.14
N PRO A 537 11.94 -20.55 -21.97
CA PRO A 537 11.55 -20.86 -23.34
C PRO A 537 10.26 -21.68 -23.41
N ALA A 538 9.30 -21.20 -24.20
CA ALA A 538 7.96 -21.78 -24.31
C ALA A 538 7.93 -23.24 -24.79
N VAL A 539 6.79 -23.89 -24.56
CA VAL A 539 6.49 -25.28 -24.89
C VAL A 539 5.20 -25.29 -25.70
N THR A 540 5.26 -25.73 -26.96
CA THR A 540 4.07 -25.95 -27.79
C THR A 540 3.29 -27.15 -27.27
N VAL A 541 1.96 -27.03 -27.22
CA VAL A 541 1.06 -28.13 -26.88
C VAL A 541 0.47 -28.68 -28.18
N GLY A 542 0.84 -29.91 -28.52
CA GLY A 542 0.30 -30.64 -29.66
C GLY A 542 -1.03 -31.31 -29.33
N GLN A 543 -1.48 -32.18 -30.24
CA GLN A 543 -2.77 -32.89 -30.15
C GLN A 543 -2.58 -34.41 -30.10
N THR A 544 -1.46 -34.94 -29.59
CA THR A 544 -1.24 -36.41 -29.59
C THR A 544 -2.08 -37.17 -28.56
N GLY A 545 -2.78 -36.48 -27.66
CA GLY A 545 -3.61 -37.10 -26.62
C GLY A 545 -2.78 -37.89 -25.60
N THR A 546 -1.52 -37.48 -25.36
CA THR A 546 -0.59 -38.18 -24.46
C THR A 546 -0.14 -37.30 -23.30
N TRP A 547 0.28 -37.93 -22.21
CA TRP A 547 1.02 -37.24 -21.14
C TRP A 547 2.46 -37.01 -21.57
N ARG A 548 2.91 -35.76 -21.55
CA ARG A 548 4.29 -35.36 -21.86
C ARG A 548 4.95 -34.73 -20.65
N SER A 549 6.27 -34.81 -20.60
CA SER A 549 7.10 -34.16 -19.59
C SER A 549 8.09 -33.24 -20.28
N ILE A 550 8.24 -32.02 -19.76
CA ILE A 550 9.31 -31.11 -20.10
C ILE A 550 10.04 -30.71 -18.83
N THR A 551 11.34 -30.44 -18.97
CA THR A 551 12.17 -29.90 -17.90
C THR A 551 12.83 -28.61 -18.37
N ARG A 552 12.93 -27.63 -17.47
CA ARG A 552 13.53 -26.32 -17.69
C ARG A 552 14.49 -26.02 -16.55
N GLN A 553 15.67 -25.51 -16.88
CA GLN A 553 16.54 -24.86 -15.90
C GLN A 553 16.14 -23.39 -15.82
N LEU A 554 15.99 -22.92 -14.59
CA LEU A 554 15.61 -21.57 -14.19
C LEU A 554 16.83 -20.98 -13.45
N PRO A 555 17.78 -20.36 -14.17
CA PRO A 555 18.94 -19.72 -13.53
C PRO A 555 18.50 -18.56 -12.63
N ASP A 556 19.35 -18.23 -11.66
CA ASP A 556 19.21 -17.10 -10.73
C ASP A 556 17.87 -17.08 -9.95
N ALA A 557 17.23 -18.24 -9.78
CA ALA A 557 15.89 -18.40 -9.22
C ALA A 557 15.85 -18.04 -7.73
N LEU A 558 15.30 -16.86 -7.44
CA LEU A 558 15.23 -16.27 -6.10
C LEU A 558 14.12 -16.89 -5.25
N LEU A 559 12.97 -17.19 -5.87
CA LEU A 559 11.80 -17.85 -5.27
C LEU A 559 11.45 -17.25 -3.90
N SER A 560 11.01 -15.98 -3.92
CA SER A 560 10.69 -15.16 -2.75
C SER A 560 9.27 -14.55 -2.81
N ASN A 561 8.32 -15.31 -3.36
CA ASN A 561 6.90 -14.97 -3.49
C ASN A 561 6.58 -13.72 -4.36
N ARG A 562 7.47 -13.30 -5.26
CA ARG A 562 7.29 -12.06 -6.07
C ARG A 562 6.41 -12.20 -7.33
N CYS A 563 6.07 -13.41 -7.77
CA CYS A 563 5.15 -13.66 -8.89
C CYS A 563 3.68 -13.60 -8.44
N ASN A 564 3.18 -12.39 -8.11
CA ASN A 564 1.85 -12.14 -7.54
C ASN A 564 1.60 -12.87 -6.19
N GLY A 565 2.62 -12.91 -5.32
CA GLY A 565 2.52 -13.57 -4.01
C GLY A 565 2.82 -15.07 -4.04
N ALA A 566 3.37 -15.57 -5.15
CA ALA A 566 3.81 -16.95 -5.40
C ALA A 566 5.22 -16.92 -6.05
N ASP A 567 5.90 -18.05 -6.17
CA ASP A 567 7.29 -18.08 -6.68
C ASP A 567 7.37 -18.26 -8.20
N LEU A 568 6.47 -19.06 -8.77
CA LEU A 568 6.38 -19.29 -10.20
C LEU A 568 4.94 -19.51 -10.66
N ARG A 569 4.70 -19.27 -11.95
CA ARG A 569 3.43 -19.56 -12.62
C ARG A 569 3.67 -20.15 -14.01
N LEU A 570 2.78 -21.06 -14.41
CA LEU A 570 2.67 -21.49 -15.82
C LEU A 570 1.77 -20.49 -16.53
N ALA A 571 2.31 -19.73 -17.49
CA ALA A 571 1.58 -18.80 -18.34
C ALA A 571 1.10 -19.50 -19.62
N ILE A 572 -0.15 -19.24 -20.03
CA ILE A 572 -0.89 -20.08 -21.00
C ILE A 572 -1.49 -19.25 -22.14
N ASP A 573 -1.21 -19.66 -23.38
CA ASP A 573 -1.54 -18.91 -24.60
C ASP A 573 -2.15 -19.79 -25.70
N GLY A 574 -2.82 -19.17 -26.67
CA GLY A 574 -3.63 -19.79 -27.73
C GLY A 574 -5.08 -20.01 -27.30
N ASP A 575 -6.02 -19.77 -28.23
CA ASP A 575 -7.46 -19.51 -28.06
C ASP A 575 -8.14 -20.06 -26.79
N ARG A 576 -8.14 -21.38 -26.60
CA ARG A 576 -8.83 -22.06 -25.49
C ARG A 576 -8.18 -21.85 -24.12
N ARG A 577 -6.87 -21.56 -24.08
CA ARG A 577 -6.03 -21.35 -22.88
C ARG A 577 -6.19 -22.42 -21.78
N GLN A 578 -6.55 -23.64 -22.13
CA GLN A 578 -6.80 -24.75 -21.21
C GLN A 578 -5.57 -25.67 -21.15
N LEU A 579 -4.67 -25.42 -20.21
CA LEU A 579 -3.53 -26.29 -19.93
C LEU A 579 -3.94 -27.31 -18.87
N THR A 580 -3.78 -28.60 -19.16
CA THR A 580 -4.00 -29.69 -18.20
C THR A 580 -2.66 -30.22 -17.69
N VAL A 581 -2.44 -30.19 -16.38
CA VAL A 581 -1.21 -30.70 -15.72
C VAL A 581 -1.54 -31.66 -14.59
N ARG A 582 -0.71 -32.70 -14.41
CA ARG A 582 -0.86 -33.67 -13.31
C ARG A 582 0.26 -33.66 -12.29
N GLU A 583 1.44 -33.15 -12.65
CA GLU A 583 2.61 -33.12 -11.77
C GLU A 583 3.50 -31.92 -12.10
N LEU A 584 4.06 -31.31 -11.05
CA LEU A 584 5.13 -30.33 -11.11
C LEU A 584 6.20 -30.73 -10.07
N VAL A 585 7.47 -30.67 -10.45
CA VAL A 585 8.61 -30.95 -9.57
C VAL A 585 9.62 -29.81 -9.66
N VAL A 586 10.08 -29.32 -8.52
CA VAL A 586 11.18 -28.33 -8.44
C VAL A 586 12.37 -28.96 -7.72
N ARG A 587 13.57 -28.78 -8.28
CA ARG A 587 14.85 -29.24 -7.75
C ARG A 587 15.81 -28.07 -7.65
N ARG A 588 16.55 -27.96 -6.54
CA ARG A 588 17.77 -27.16 -6.45
C ARG A 588 18.88 -27.88 -7.22
N LEU A 589 19.42 -27.30 -8.28
CA LEU A 589 20.68 -27.78 -8.85
C LEU A 589 21.83 -27.24 -8.00
N PRO A 590 22.91 -28.02 -7.79
CA PRO A 590 24.12 -27.48 -7.18
C PRO A 590 24.64 -26.36 -8.10
N GLY A 591 24.74 -25.15 -7.57
CA GLY A 591 25.28 -24.01 -8.31
C GLY A 591 26.73 -24.27 -8.73
N ARG A 592 27.21 -23.51 -9.72
CA ARG A 592 28.67 -23.34 -9.86
C ARG A 592 29.17 -22.75 -8.54
N GLY A 593 30.06 -23.46 -7.86
CA GLY A 593 30.65 -22.97 -6.62
C GLY A 593 31.33 -21.63 -6.88
N ILE A 594 30.96 -20.61 -6.11
CA ILE A 594 31.58 -19.27 -6.19
C ILE A 594 32.92 -19.34 -5.45
N ASN A 595 33.88 -20.02 -6.08
CA ASN A 595 35.29 -20.06 -5.71
C ASN A 595 36.06 -19.18 -6.70
N GLU A 596 36.07 -17.87 -6.47
CA GLU A 596 37.16 -16.91 -6.72
C GLU A 596 36.74 -15.50 -6.26
#